data_AF-A0A3T5ACS8-F1
#
_entry.id   AF-A0A3T5ACS8-F1
#
_cell.length_a   1.000
_cell.length_b   1.000
_cell.length_c   1.000
_cell.angle_alpha   90.00
_cell.angle_beta   90.00
_cell.angle_gamma   90.00
#
_symmetry.space_group_name_H-M   'P 1'
#
loop_
_entity.id
_entity.type
_entity.pdbx_description
1 polymer ?
#
loop_
_entity_poly.entity_id
_entity_poly.type
_entity_poly.pdbx_seq_one_letter_code
_entity_poly.pdbx_strand_id
1 'polypeptide(L)'
;MQRNLPHIISQATSAPLLLEPAYARVFFCALGRESGINSLHIPGNNESLDQSDMALVTGDFMATGKPQARFYQVVNGIAVLPVTGTLVHKLGGMR
;
A
#
# COMPACT_ATOMS: atom_id res chain seq x y z
N MET A 1 17.64 15.44 4.20
CA MET A 1 16.41 15.28 5.02
C MET A 1 16.60 14.05 5.91
N GLN A 2 16.74 14.24 7.21
CA GLN A 2 16.89 13.13 8.16
C GLN A 2 15.52 12.46 8.35
N ARG A 3 15.40 11.18 7.98
CA ARG A 3 14.16 10.42 8.16
C ARG A 3 14.05 10.00 9.62
N ASN A 4 13.03 10.49 10.33
CA ASN A 4 12.79 10.09 11.72
C ASN A 4 12.02 8.76 11.75
N LEU A 5 12.72 7.65 11.49
CA LEU A 5 12.14 6.30 11.43
C LEU A 5 11.38 5.91 12.72
N PRO A 6 11.89 6.18 13.93
CA PRO A 6 11.14 5.88 15.15
C PRO A 6 9.77 6.57 15.22
N HIS A 7 9.70 7.83 14.76
CA HIS A 7 8.45 8.56 14.73
C HIS A 7 7.47 7.99 13.71
N ILE A 8 7.95 7.58 12.53
CA ILE A 8 7.12 6.95 11.49
C ILE A 8 6.57 5.60 11.97
N ILE A 9 7.41 4.77 12.59
CA ILE A 9 6.98 3.49 13.17
C ILE A 9 5.90 3.72 14.21
N SER A 10 6.12 4.66 15.13
CA SER A 10 5.14 5.00 16.16
C SER A 10 3.81 5.43 15.54
N GLN A 11 3.80 6.32 14.54
CA GLN A 11 2.56 6.71 13.86
C GLN A 11 1.89 5.54 13.14
N ALA A 12 2.67 4.66 12.50
CA ALA A 12 2.15 3.54 11.74
C ALA A 12 1.52 2.44 12.62
N THR A 13 1.97 2.29 13.88
CA THR A 13 1.50 1.25 14.79
C THR A 13 0.54 1.75 15.87
N SER A 14 0.50 3.06 16.15
CA SER A 14 -0.33 3.61 17.22
C SER A 14 -1.79 3.87 16.84
N ALA A 15 -2.15 3.71 15.56
CA ALA A 15 -3.50 3.95 15.07
C ALA A 15 -3.88 2.98 13.93
N PRO A 16 -5.17 2.64 13.77
CA PRO A 16 -5.63 1.89 12.61
C PRO A 16 -5.45 2.70 11.33
N LEU A 17 -4.83 2.08 10.33
CA LEU A 17 -4.61 2.69 9.01
C LEU A 17 -5.56 2.08 7.99
N LEU A 18 -6.21 2.93 7.19
CA LEU A 18 -7.01 2.48 6.05
C LEU A 18 -6.08 2.27 4.86
N LEU A 19 -5.57 1.05 4.73
CA LEU A 19 -4.65 0.64 3.66
C LEU A 19 -5.15 -0.65 3.00
N GLU A 20 -4.85 -0.78 1.71
CA GLU A 20 -5.02 -2.06 1.03
C GLU A 20 -4.03 -3.09 1.61
N PRO A 21 -4.46 -4.33 1.90
CA PRO A 21 -3.59 -5.35 2.50
C PRO A 21 -2.28 -5.59 1.72
N ALA A 22 -2.34 -5.60 0.39
CA ALA A 22 -1.17 -5.80 -0.47
C ALA A 22 -0.15 -4.67 -0.31
N TYR A 23 -0.62 -3.42 -0.26
CA TYR A 23 0.25 -2.27 -0.07
C TYR A 23 0.79 -2.18 1.37
N ALA A 24 -0.04 -2.50 2.38
CA ALA A 24 0.40 -2.55 3.77
C ALA A 24 1.58 -3.52 3.96
N ARG A 25 1.53 -4.70 3.32
CA ARG A 25 2.63 -5.68 3.33
C ARG A 25 3.94 -5.05 2.85
N VAL A 26 3.93 -4.39 1.69
CA VAL A 26 5.12 -3.72 1.14
C VAL A 26 5.60 -2.59 2.04
N PHE A 27 4.68 -1.76 2.55
CA PHE A 27 5.01 -0.64 3.42
C PHE A 27 5.73 -1.10 4.70
N PHE A 28 5.19 -2.11 5.39
CA PHE A 28 5.79 -2.61 6.63
C PHE A 28 7.08 -3.39 6.38
N CYS A 29 7.23 -4.09 5.24
CA CYS A 29 8.50 -4.70 4.85
C CYS A 29 9.60 -3.66 4.63
N ALA A 30 9.27 -2.58 3.91
CA ALA A 30 10.21 -1.48 3.67
C ALA A 30 10.58 -0.76 4.98
N LEU A 31 9.58 -0.47 5.84
CA LEU A 31 9.78 0.17 7.12
C LEU A 31 10.61 -0.69 8.07
N GLY A 32 10.33 -2.00 8.14
CA GLY A 32 11.07 -2.95 8.97
C GLY A 32 12.53 -3.08 8.54
N ARG A 33 12.77 -3.17 7.22
CA ARG A 33 14.12 -3.18 6.64
C ARG A 33 14.92 -1.92 7.01
N GLU A 34 14.36 -0.74 6.81
CA GLU A 34 15.03 0.53 7.12
C GLU A 34 15.28 0.71 8.64
N SER A 35 14.43 0.09 9.47
CA SER A 35 14.51 0.18 10.93
C SER A 35 15.35 -0.94 11.58
N GLY A 36 15.90 -1.87 10.78
CA GLY A 36 16.73 -2.98 11.27
C GLY A 36 15.96 -4.10 11.95
N ILE A 37 14.67 -4.28 11.64
CA ILE A 37 13.85 -5.37 12.17
C ILE A 37 14.26 -6.70 11.53
N ASN A 38 14.36 -7.77 12.32
CA ASN A 38 14.84 -9.08 11.84
C ASN A 38 13.75 -9.87 11.11
N SER A 39 12.52 -9.81 11.60
CA SER A 39 11.39 -10.54 11.01
C SER A 39 10.08 -9.79 11.18
N LEU A 40 9.16 -10.03 10.25
CA LEU A 40 7.81 -9.47 10.25
C LEU A 40 6.77 -10.59 10.20
N HIS A 41 5.84 -10.61 11.15
CA HIS A 41 4.78 -11.62 11.21
C HIS A 41 3.45 -11.05 10.70
N ILE A 42 2.83 -11.73 9.72
CA ILE A 42 1.55 -11.35 9.12
C ILE A 42 0.46 -12.29 9.66
N PRO A 43 -0.37 -11.85 10.63
CA PRO A 43 -1.34 -12.72 11.29
C PRO A 43 -2.44 -13.23 10.36
N GLY A 44 -2.81 -12.48 9.32
CA GLY A 44 -3.86 -12.90 8.38
C GLY A 44 -3.52 -14.13 7.54
N ASN A 45 -2.24 -14.40 7.32
CA ASN A 45 -1.76 -15.50 6.48
C ASN A 45 -0.83 -16.48 7.23
N ASN A 46 -0.61 -16.23 8.53
CA ASN A 46 0.35 -16.95 9.39
C ASN A 46 1.76 -17.05 8.76
N GLU A 47 2.16 -15.98 8.07
CA GLU A 47 3.41 -15.88 7.31
C GLU A 47 4.43 -15.09 8.13
N SER A 48 5.66 -15.59 8.21
CA SER A 48 6.80 -14.85 8.77
C SER A 48 7.76 -14.50 7.63
N LEU A 49 8.12 -13.23 7.52
CA LEU A 49 9.06 -12.73 6.52
C LEU A 49 10.38 -12.38 7.20
N ASP A 50 11.47 -12.97 6.74
CA ASP A 50 12.81 -12.61 7.18
C ASP A 50 13.33 -11.38 6.39
N GLN A 51 14.49 -10.85 6.77
CA GLN A 51 15.09 -9.69 6.08
C GLN A 51 15.25 -9.89 4.57
N SER A 52 15.61 -11.10 4.15
CA SER A 52 15.75 -11.46 2.73
C SER A 52 14.40 -11.37 2.00
N ASP A 53 13.35 -11.91 2.60
CA ASP A 53 12.00 -11.90 2.01
C ASP A 53 11.42 -10.49 1.99
N MET A 54 11.62 -9.71 3.06
CA MET A 54 11.24 -8.29 3.09
C MET A 54 11.91 -7.49 1.97
N ALA A 55 13.17 -7.80 1.65
CA ALA A 55 13.90 -7.17 0.55
C ALA A 55 13.33 -7.56 -0.82
N LEU A 56 12.98 -8.84 -1.02
CA LEU A 56 12.35 -9.32 -2.25
C LEU A 56 10.99 -8.65 -2.47
N VAL A 57 10.12 -8.66 -1.46
CA VAL A 57 8.78 -8.06 -1.53
C VAL A 57 8.84 -6.56 -1.85
N THR A 58 9.78 -5.85 -1.22
CA THR A 58 9.97 -4.42 -1.49
C THR A 58 10.56 -4.20 -2.88
N GLY A 59 11.51 -5.04 -3.30
CA GLY A 59 12.15 -4.98 -4.60
C GLY A 59 11.18 -5.21 -5.76
N ASP A 60 10.34 -6.24 -5.66
CA ASP A 60 9.34 -6.59 -6.68
C ASP A 60 8.35 -5.45 -6.89
N PHE A 61 7.88 -4.84 -5.80
CA PHE A 61 6.96 -3.69 -5.86
C PHE A 61 7.63 -2.44 -6.45
N MET A 62 8.91 -2.20 -6.15
CA MET A 62 9.66 -1.10 -6.75
C MET A 62 9.94 -1.35 -8.24
N ALA A 63 10.16 -2.60 -8.64
CA ALA A 63 10.41 -3.01 -10.02
C ALA A 63 9.18 -2.90 -10.92
N THR A 64 7.98 -3.12 -10.36
CA THR A 64 6.70 -2.90 -11.08
C THR A 64 6.39 -1.41 -11.31
N GLY A 65 7.13 -0.51 -10.66
CA GLY A 65 6.95 0.93 -10.74
C GLY A 65 5.79 1.42 -9.87
N LYS A 66 5.86 2.69 -9.45
CA LYS A 66 4.78 3.32 -8.69
C LYS A 66 3.50 3.33 -9.53
N PRO A 67 2.36 2.82 -9.04
CA PRO A 67 1.08 3.02 -9.71
C PRO A 67 0.89 4.51 -9.97
N GLN A 68 0.55 4.88 -11.20
CA GLN A 68 0.27 6.28 -11.53
C GLN A 68 -0.79 6.81 -10.57
N ALA A 69 -0.44 7.85 -9.82
CA ALA A 69 -1.37 8.47 -8.89
C ALA A 69 -2.58 8.95 -9.69
N ARG A 70 -3.74 8.32 -9.47
CA ARG A 70 -5.00 8.77 -10.06
C ARG A 70 -5.47 9.96 -9.25
N PHE A 71 -5.03 11.15 -9.67
CA PHE A 71 -5.56 12.38 -9.13
C PHE A 71 -7.00 12.53 -9.60
N TYR A 72 -7.94 12.62 -8.65
CA TYR A 72 -9.27 13.14 -8.94
C TYR A 72 -9.17 14.66 -9.01
N GLN A 73 -9.81 15.24 -10.00
CA GLN A 73 -9.91 16.70 -10.08
C GLN A 73 -11.04 17.15 -9.15
N VAL A 74 -10.82 18.21 -8.38
CA VAL A 74 -11.91 18.85 -7.62
C VAL A 74 -12.46 20.02 -8.44
N VAL A 75 -13.75 19.98 -8.77
CA VAL A 75 -14.45 21.06 -9.48
C VAL A 75 -15.58 21.55 -8.57
N ASN A 76 -15.55 22.82 -8.16
CA ASN A 76 -16.54 23.43 -7.25
C ASN A 76 -16.76 22.65 -5.94
N GLY A 77 -15.69 22.09 -5.36
CA GLY A 77 -15.77 21.29 -4.12
C GLY A 77 -16.21 19.84 -4.32
N ILE A 78 -16.42 19.39 -5.56
CA ILE A 78 -16.82 18.02 -5.90
C ILE A 78 -15.61 17.27 -6.46
N ALA A 79 -15.27 16.11 -5.87
CA ALA A 79 -14.24 15.22 -6.38
C ALA A 79 -14.75 14.47 -7.62
N VAL A 80 -14.11 14.69 -8.76
CA VAL A 80 -14.42 14.05 -10.05
C VAL A 80 -13.50 12.85 -10.26
N LEU A 81 -14.07 11.65 -10.22
CA LEU A 81 -13.35 10.41 -10.47
C LEU A 81 -13.68 9.87 -11.87
N PRO A 82 -12.76 9.94 -12.84
CA PRO A 82 -13.03 9.44 -14.17
C PRO A 82 -13.14 7.90 -14.14
N VAL A 83 -14.24 7.37 -14.65
CA VAL A 83 -14.47 5.93 -14.81
C VAL A 83 -14.25 5.57 -16.27
N THR A 84 -13.27 4.72 -16.56
CA THR A 84 -13.02 4.20 -17.90
C THR A 84 -13.66 2.82 -18.05
N GLY A 85 -14.61 2.69 -18.97
CA GLY A 85 -15.33 1.44 -19.24
C GLY A 85 -16.77 1.71 -19.71
N THR A 86 -17.51 0.63 -19.97
CA THR A 86 -18.92 0.72 -20.36
C THR A 86 -19.80 0.75 -19.11
N LEU A 87 -20.64 1.77 -18.97
CA LEU A 87 -21.58 1.84 -17.86
C LEU A 87 -22.73 0.87 -18.12
N VAL A 88 -22.73 -0.26 -17.40
CA VAL A 88 -23.76 -1.30 -17.53
C VAL A 88 -24.75 -1.20 -16.37
N HIS A 89 -26.01 -1.52 -16.66
CA HIS A 89 -27.04 -1.63 -15.62
C HIS A 89 -26.67 -2.75 -14.63
N LYS A 90 -27.04 -2.62 -13.35
CA LYS A 90 -26.73 -3.60 -12.30
C LYS A 90 -27.11 -5.05 -12.68
N LEU A 91 -28.15 -5.20 -13.51
CA LEU A 91 -28.67 -6.48 -14.01
C LEU A 91 -28.38 -6.74 -15.50
N GLY A 92 -27.75 -5.80 -16.20
CA GLY A 92 -27.47 -5.90 -17.63
C GLY A 92 -26.01 -6.26 -17.87
N GLY A 93 -25.75 -7.40 -18.51
CA GLY A 93 -24.42 -7.75 -18.99
C GLY A 93 -24.07 -7.01 -20.29
N MET A 94 -22.78 -6.73 -20.50
CA MET A 94 -22.26 -6.32 -21.80
C MET A 94 -22.27 -7.56 -22.71
N ARG A 95 -22.89 -7.48 -23.89
CA ARG A 95 -22.83 -8.53 -24.91
C ARG A 95 -21.70 -8.25 -25.89
#